data_AF-A0A2E9YHL9-F1
#
_entry.id   AF-A0A2E9YHL9-F1
#
_cell.length_a   1.000
_cell.length_b   1.000
_cell.length_c   1.000
_cell.angle_alpha   90.00
_cell.angle_beta   90.00
_cell.angle_gamma   90.00
#
_symmetry.space_group_name_H-M   'P 1'
#
loop_
_entity.id
_entity.type
_entity.pdbx_description
1 polymer ?
#
loop_
_entity_poly.entity_id
_entity_poly.type
_entity_poly.pdbx_seq_one_letter_code
_entity_poly.pdbx_strand_id
1 'polypeptide(L)'
;MNERSQALVAIALVGFAPSLSIIYGLSISEDELYTQAFFMACKAWILIVPTLWYLRIEGNEISRSLPDGEGLRMGAATGLGMSVIIMATWLFLGDSIDASAMIAELRPTGLVDKRTYVLGALYWIFMNSLLEEYVFRWFITTKGFELFGGEAQAIALSALMFTLHHALALHLVGFVWWQTVMASIGLLGAAAIWSWLYMRHRSIWVCWLSHAICDVVVFYLGYLLLFT
;
A
#
# COMPACT_ATOMS: atom_id res chain seq x y z
N MET A 1 -18.75 21.30 -11.86
CA MET A 1 -19.05 20.15 -10.99
C MET A 1 -19.05 20.62 -9.56
N ASN A 2 -19.89 20.07 -8.68
CA ASN A 2 -19.77 20.37 -7.25
C ASN A 2 -18.55 19.63 -6.64
N GLU A 3 -18.12 20.03 -5.45
CA GLU A 3 -16.93 19.49 -4.78
C GLU A 3 -16.99 17.96 -4.61
N ARG A 4 -18.15 17.41 -4.26
CA ARG A 4 -18.35 15.96 -4.11
C ARG A 4 -18.16 15.21 -5.42
N SER A 5 -18.69 15.73 -6.53
CA SER A 5 -18.49 15.12 -7.85
C SER A 5 -17.03 15.18 -8.29
N GLN A 6 -16.31 16.26 -7.96
CA GLN A 6 -14.87 16.36 -8.24
C GLN A 6 -14.06 15.35 -7.42
N ALA A 7 -14.33 15.24 -6.12
CA ALA A 7 -13.69 14.27 -5.23
C ALA A 7 -13.91 12.82 -5.72
N LEU A 8 -15.14 12.49 -6.13
CA LEU A 8 -15.45 11.16 -6.68
C LEU A 8 -14.64 10.85 -7.94
N VAL A 9 -14.54 11.80 -8.88
CA VAL A 9 -13.75 11.63 -10.11
C VAL A 9 -12.27 11.47 -9.78
N ALA A 10 -11.74 12.28 -8.87
CA ALA A 10 -10.36 12.18 -8.40
C ALA A 10 -10.05 10.78 -7.84
N ILE A 11 -10.92 10.27 -6.96
CA ILE A 11 -10.79 8.93 -6.37
C ILE A 11 -10.84 7.86 -7.47
N ALA A 12 -11.79 7.94 -8.39
CA ALA A 12 -11.95 6.96 -9.46
C ALA A 12 -10.74 6.90 -10.39
N LEU A 13 -10.13 8.05 -10.70
CA LEU A 13 -8.96 8.14 -11.59
C LEU A 13 -7.69 7.51 -11.00
N VAL A 14 -7.54 7.52 -9.67
CA VAL A 14 -6.27 7.17 -9.01
C VAL A 14 -6.38 5.87 -8.23
N GLY A 15 -7.47 5.68 -7.48
CA GLY A 15 -7.52 4.69 -6.42
C GLY A 15 -7.50 3.23 -6.89
N PHE A 16 -7.83 2.94 -8.15
CA PHE A 16 -7.77 1.59 -8.71
C PHE A 16 -6.51 1.32 -9.55
N ALA A 17 -5.70 2.34 -9.86
CA ALA A 17 -4.49 2.16 -10.66
C ALA A 17 -3.50 1.14 -10.07
N PRO A 18 -3.27 1.07 -8.73
CA PRO A 18 -2.46 0.02 -8.14
C PRO A 18 -3.02 -1.38 -8.41
N SER A 19 -4.34 -1.59 -8.25
CA SER A 19 -4.99 -2.87 -8.53
C SER A 19 -4.93 -3.27 -10.00
N LEU A 20 -5.10 -2.30 -10.91
CA LEU A 20 -4.92 -2.54 -12.34
C LEU A 20 -3.50 -3.00 -12.67
N SER A 21 -2.49 -2.42 -12.04
CA SER A 21 -1.09 -2.85 -12.22
C SER A 21 -0.88 -4.31 -11.82
N ILE A 22 -1.48 -4.74 -10.71
CA ILE A 22 -1.36 -6.12 -10.21
C ILE A 22 -2.09 -7.11 -11.12
N ILE A 23 -3.34 -6.80 -11.48
CA ILE A 23 -4.15 -7.63 -12.39
C ILE A 23 -3.43 -7.76 -13.74
N TYR A 24 -2.91 -6.65 -14.28
CA TYR A 24 -2.21 -6.70 -15.55
C TYR A 24 -0.96 -7.58 -15.47
N GLY A 25 -0.12 -7.38 -14.45
CA GLY A 25 1.16 -8.06 -14.33
C GLY A 25 1.09 -9.53 -13.90
N LEU A 26 0.05 -9.94 -13.16
CA LEU A 26 -0.06 -11.31 -12.65
C LEU A 26 -1.13 -12.16 -13.37
N SER A 27 -2.10 -11.57 -14.07
CA SER A 27 -3.18 -12.33 -14.70
C SER A 27 -3.43 -12.07 -16.18
N ILE A 28 -2.80 -11.05 -16.78
CA ILE A 28 -3.07 -10.67 -18.18
C ILE A 28 -1.83 -10.76 -19.06
N SER A 29 -0.71 -10.20 -18.63
CA SER A 29 0.52 -10.12 -19.43
C SER A 29 1.45 -11.28 -19.11
N GLU A 30 1.87 -12.01 -20.15
CA GLU A 30 2.95 -13.01 -20.06
C GLU A 30 4.31 -12.42 -20.47
N ASP A 31 4.32 -11.20 -21.02
CA ASP A 31 5.52 -10.51 -21.47
C ASP A 31 6.07 -9.62 -20.33
N GLU A 32 7.34 -9.83 -19.99
CA GLU A 32 8.01 -9.11 -18.91
C GLU A 32 8.17 -7.61 -19.21
N LEU A 33 8.50 -7.25 -20.45
CA LEU A 33 8.70 -5.85 -20.84
C LEU A 33 7.39 -5.07 -20.74
N TYR A 34 6.28 -5.64 -21.24
CA TYR A 34 4.98 -4.98 -21.13
C TYR A 34 4.50 -4.88 -19.68
N THR A 35 4.72 -5.92 -18.89
CA THR A 35 4.40 -5.91 -17.45
C THR A 35 5.13 -4.79 -16.72
N GLN A 36 6.45 -4.67 -16.93
CA GLN A 36 7.25 -3.63 -16.30
C GLN A 36 6.89 -2.23 -16.80
N ALA A 37 6.65 -2.07 -18.11
CA ALA A 37 6.23 -0.80 -18.68
C ALA A 37 4.89 -0.33 -18.10
N PHE A 38 3.91 -1.24 -17.99
CA PHE A 38 2.60 -0.93 -17.41
C PHE A 38 2.69 -0.63 -15.91
N PHE A 39 3.48 -1.40 -15.15
CA PHE A 39 3.77 -1.11 -13.75
C PHE A 39 4.35 0.29 -13.56
N MET A 40 5.38 0.64 -14.33
CA MET A 40 6.00 1.97 -14.28
C MET A 40 5.02 3.08 -14.68
N ALA A 41 4.18 2.83 -15.69
CA ALA A 41 3.12 3.76 -16.08
C ALA A 41 2.10 3.99 -14.95
N CYS A 42 1.66 2.93 -14.27
CA CYS A 42 0.78 3.04 -13.10
C CYS A 42 1.44 3.79 -11.95
N LYS A 43 2.73 3.53 -11.66
CA LYS A 43 3.49 4.27 -10.63
C LYS A 43 3.61 5.75 -10.96
N ALA A 44 3.92 6.08 -12.22
CA ALA A 44 3.94 7.46 -12.67
C ALA A 44 2.56 8.12 -12.59
N TRP A 45 1.50 7.40 -12.96
CA TRP A 45 0.11 7.88 -12.92
C TRP A 45 -0.32 8.25 -11.50
N ILE A 46 -0.11 7.37 -10.53
CA ILE A 46 -0.50 7.60 -9.14
C ILE A 46 0.34 8.66 -8.44
N LEU A 47 1.50 9.03 -9.00
CA LEU A 47 2.27 10.19 -8.55
C LEU A 47 1.77 11.47 -9.23
N ILE A 48 1.70 11.48 -10.55
CA ILE A 48 1.48 12.68 -11.37
C ILE A 48 0.03 13.17 -11.23
N VAL A 49 -0.96 12.28 -11.32
CA VAL A 49 -2.37 12.70 -11.34
C VAL A 49 -2.79 13.37 -10.03
N PRO A 50 -2.51 12.80 -8.84
CA PRO A 50 -2.76 13.51 -7.58
C PRO A 50 -2.05 14.85 -7.47
N THR A 51 -0.79 14.92 -7.93
CA THR A 51 0.01 16.16 -7.89
C THR A 51 -0.60 17.25 -8.76
N LEU A 52 -0.95 16.92 -10.01
CA LEU A 52 -1.57 17.87 -10.93
C LEU A 52 -2.97 18.26 -10.46
N TRP A 53 -3.73 17.32 -9.89
CA TRP A 53 -5.03 17.62 -9.31
C TRP A 53 -4.89 18.68 -8.22
N TYR A 54 -4.05 18.42 -7.22
CA TYR A 54 -3.82 19.32 -6.09
C TYR A 54 -3.33 20.72 -6.52
N LEU A 55 -2.35 20.80 -7.43
CA LEU A 55 -1.74 22.08 -7.81
C LEU A 55 -2.51 22.85 -8.88
N ARG A 56 -3.10 22.16 -9.85
CA ARG A 56 -3.69 22.81 -11.05
C ARG A 56 -5.21 22.86 -11.01
N ILE A 57 -5.85 21.80 -10.52
CA ILE A 57 -7.32 21.74 -10.47
C ILE A 57 -7.82 22.47 -9.22
N GLU A 58 -7.13 22.30 -8.10
CA GLU A 58 -7.53 22.90 -6.81
C GLU A 58 -6.81 24.22 -6.52
N GLY A 59 -5.73 24.51 -7.26
CA GLY A 59 -4.97 25.75 -7.11
C GLY A 59 -4.22 25.86 -5.78
N ASN A 60 -3.95 24.74 -5.11
CA ASN A 60 -3.20 24.74 -3.86
C ASN A 60 -1.71 25.01 -4.10
N GLU A 61 -1.02 25.49 -3.05
CA GLU A 61 0.43 25.67 -3.05
C GLU A 61 1.17 24.38 -2.69
N ILE A 62 2.45 24.27 -3.08
CA ILE A 62 3.28 23.12 -2.73
C ILE A 62 3.44 23.04 -1.20
N SER A 63 2.98 21.93 -0.62
CA SER A 63 3.21 21.60 0.80
C SER A 63 4.17 20.43 0.94
N ARG A 64 5.05 20.51 1.95
CA ARG A 64 5.93 19.40 2.36
C ARG A 64 5.37 18.59 3.52
N SER A 65 4.41 19.15 4.26
CA SER A 65 3.76 18.57 5.44
C SER A 65 4.72 17.77 6.34
N LEU A 66 5.78 18.43 6.83
CA LEU A 66 6.81 17.78 7.65
C LEU A 66 6.23 17.27 8.98
N PRO A 67 6.71 16.12 9.50
CA PRO A 67 6.22 15.56 10.74
C PRO A 67 6.79 16.32 11.96
N ASP A 68 6.05 16.31 13.06
CA ASP A 68 6.54 16.74 14.38
C ASP A 68 7.03 15.54 15.21
N GLY A 69 7.67 15.83 16.35
CA GLY A 69 8.22 14.79 17.23
C GLY A 69 7.15 13.91 17.90
N GLU A 70 5.92 14.41 18.06
CA GLU A 70 4.80 13.60 18.54
C GLU A 70 4.34 12.60 17.46
N GLY A 71 4.14 13.08 16.24
CA GLY A 71 3.79 12.26 15.08
C GLY A 71 4.82 11.18 14.81
N LEU A 72 6.12 11.51 14.82
CA LEU A 72 7.17 10.49 14.65
C LEU A 72 7.12 9.43 15.74
N ARG A 73 6.89 9.80 17.01
CA ARG A 73 6.74 8.84 18.11
C ARG A 73 5.51 7.95 17.93
N MET A 74 4.37 8.52 17.52
CA MET A 74 3.14 7.77 17.26
C MET A 74 3.27 6.84 16.05
N GLY A 75 3.91 7.31 14.97
CA GLY A 75 4.23 6.50 13.80
C GLY A 75 5.11 5.31 14.16
N ALA A 76 6.20 5.55 14.91
CA ALA A 76 7.07 4.47 15.38
C ALA A 76 6.34 3.49 16.32
N ALA A 77 5.58 3.98 17.29
CA ALA A 77 4.86 3.15 18.25
C ALA A 77 3.81 2.26 17.57
N THR A 78 3.03 2.80 16.64
CA THR A 78 2.05 2.03 15.88
C THR A 78 2.71 1.01 14.97
N GLY A 79 3.79 1.38 14.27
CA GLY A 79 4.54 0.47 13.39
C GLY A 79 5.13 -0.71 14.16
N LEU A 80 5.75 -0.44 15.33
CA LEU A 80 6.26 -1.49 16.22
C LEU A 80 5.14 -2.38 16.77
N GLY A 81 4.02 -1.78 17.20
CA GLY A 81 2.87 -2.54 17.70
C GLY A 81 2.29 -3.49 16.64
N MET A 82 2.10 -2.99 15.41
CA MET A 82 1.63 -3.82 14.29
C MET A 82 2.66 -4.87 13.88
N SER A 83 3.95 -4.55 13.91
CA SER A 83 5.03 -5.52 13.65
C SER A 83 4.99 -6.71 14.61
N VAL A 84 4.71 -6.47 15.90
CA VAL A 84 4.51 -7.56 16.88
C VAL A 84 3.33 -8.45 16.49
N ILE A 85 2.22 -7.86 16.04
CA ILE A 85 1.04 -8.62 15.58
C ILE A 85 1.37 -9.43 14.32
N ILE A 86 2.10 -8.86 13.36
CA ILE A 86 2.54 -9.55 12.14
C ILE A 86 3.42 -10.75 12.50
N MET A 87 4.43 -10.57 13.34
CA MET A 87 5.30 -11.65 13.80
C MET A 87 4.52 -12.73 14.57
N ALA A 88 3.61 -12.33 15.47
CA ALA A 88 2.79 -13.29 16.20
C ALA A 88 1.92 -14.11 15.23
N THR A 89 1.29 -13.45 14.25
CA THR A 89 0.49 -14.12 13.22
C THR A 89 1.32 -15.12 12.43
N TRP A 90 2.55 -14.74 12.04
CA TRP A 90 3.49 -15.62 11.37
C TRP A 90 3.87 -16.84 12.22
N LEU A 91 4.13 -16.68 13.51
CA LEU A 91 4.47 -17.79 14.39
C LEU A 91 3.36 -18.85 14.49
N PHE A 92 2.10 -18.44 14.39
CA PHE A 92 0.97 -19.37 14.48
C PHE A 92 0.50 -19.91 13.12
N LEU A 93 0.65 -19.12 12.05
CA LEU A 93 0.02 -19.41 10.75
C LEU A 93 1.03 -19.50 9.59
N GLY A 94 2.31 -19.19 9.79
CA GLY A 94 3.34 -19.18 8.74
C GLY A 94 3.49 -20.52 8.04
N ASP A 95 3.45 -21.62 8.79
CA ASP A 95 3.54 -22.99 8.26
C ASP A 95 2.36 -23.36 7.36
N SER A 96 1.26 -22.59 7.38
CA SER A 96 0.13 -22.82 6.48
C SER A 96 0.36 -22.31 5.05
N ILE A 97 1.38 -21.47 4.83
CA ILE A 97 1.68 -20.88 3.52
C ILE A 97 2.36 -21.91 2.61
N ASP A 98 1.79 -22.11 1.42
CA ASP A 98 2.42 -22.95 0.39
C ASP A 98 3.57 -22.19 -0.28
N ALA A 99 4.77 -22.37 0.25
CA ALA A 99 5.99 -21.78 -0.31
C ALA A 99 6.23 -22.22 -1.76
N SER A 100 5.85 -23.45 -2.13
CA SER A 100 6.10 -23.99 -3.47
C SER A 100 5.22 -23.29 -4.51
N ALA A 101 3.94 -23.10 -4.19
CA ALA A 101 3.01 -22.35 -5.02
C ALA A 101 3.48 -20.89 -5.18
N MET A 102 3.87 -20.23 -4.09
CA MET A 102 4.36 -18.85 -4.15
C MET A 102 5.66 -18.71 -4.96
N ILE A 103 6.60 -19.64 -4.80
CA ILE A 103 7.84 -19.66 -5.60
C ILE A 103 7.54 -19.83 -7.08
N ALA A 104 6.53 -20.64 -7.46
CA ALA A 104 6.13 -20.81 -8.84
C ALA A 104 5.62 -19.49 -9.46
N GLU A 105 4.76 -18.76 -8.73
CA GLU A 105 4.23 -17.46 -9.15
C GLU A 105 5.28 -16.36 -9.19
N LEU A 106 6.24 -16.36 -8.26
CA LEU A 106 7.28 -15.33 -8.20
C LEU A 106 8.45 -15.57 -9.16
N ARG A 107 8.64 -16.80 -9.65
CA ARG A 107 9.79 -17.14 -10.51
C ARG A 107 9.91 -16.28 -11.77
N PRO A 108 8.83 -15.99 -12.53
CA PRO A 108 8.91 -15.14 -13.72
C PRO A 108 9.31 -13.69 -13.41
N THR A 109 9.10 -13.23 -12.17
CA THR A 109 9.44 -11.85 -11.75
C THR A 109 10.92 -11.68 -11.37
N GLY A 110 11.67 -12.79 -11.27
CA GLY A 110 13.05 -12.78 -10.78
C GLY A 110 13.20 -12.63 -9.26
N LEU A 111 12.10 -12.50 -8.50
CA LEU A 111 12.13 -12.34 -7.03
C LEU A 111 12.58 -13.59 -6.27
N VAL A 112 12.71 -14.74 -6.94
CA VAL A 112 13.32 -15.95 -6.37
C VAL A 112 14.86 -15.89 -6.38
N ASP A 113 15.47 -14.85 -6.95
CA ASP A 113 16.88 -14.55 -6.77
C ASP A 113 17.10 -13.66 -5.53
N LYS A 114 18.07 -14.03 -4.67
CA LYS A 114 18.31 -13.32 -3.40
C LYS A 114 18.68 -11.85 -3.60
N ARG A 115 19.46 -11.51 -4.63
CA ARG A 115 19.90 -10.13 -4.87
C ARG A 115 18.73 -9.30 -5.36
N THR A 116 17.96 -9.82 -6.33
CA THR A 116 16.75 -9.17 -6.84
C THR A 116 15.72 -8.99 -5.74
N TYR A 117 15.52 -10.00 -4.89
CA TYR A 117 14.63 -9.92 -3.74
C TYR A 117 15.02 -8.79 -2.78
N VAL A 118 16.28 -8.72 -2.36
CA VAL A 118 16.74 -7.68 -1.42
C VAL A 118 16.62 -6.28 -2.03
N LEU A 119 16.99 -6.10 -3.30
CA LEU A 119 16.81 -4.82 -3.98
C LEU A 119 15.33 -4.43 -4.12
N GLY A 120 14.48 -5.40 -4.45
CA GLY A 120 13.04 -5.25 -4.47
C GLY A 120 12.52 -4.83 -3.09
N ALA A 121 12.85 -5.58 -2.04
CA ALA A 121 12.42 -5.29 -0.67
C ALA A 121 12.79 -3.87 -0.24
N LEU A 122 14.03 -3.41 -0.51
CA LEU A 122 14.44 -2.03 -0.24
C LEU A 122 13.58 -1.02 -1.01
N TYR A 123 13.30 -1.28 -2.29
CA TYR A 123 12.39 -0.44 -3.07
C TYR A 123 10.99 -0.41 -2.45
N TRP A 124 10.42 -1.57 -2.08
CA TRP A 124 9.08 -1.62 -1.52
C TRP A 124 8.99 -0.92 -0.16
N ILE A 125 9.93 -1.20 0.75
CA ILE A 125 9.99 -0.63 2.09
C ILE A 125 10.13 0.90 2.05
N PHE A 126 10.98 1.45 1.18
CA PHE A 126 11.31 2.88 1.24
C PHE A 126 10.58 3.73 0.20
N MET A 127 10.47 3.25 -1.04
CA MET A 127 9.93 4.03 -2.16
C MET A 127 8.46 3.71 -2.41
N ASN A 128 8.11 2.42 -2.50
CA ASN A 128 6.73 2.02 -2.78
C ASN A 128 5.79 2.43 -1.65
N SER A 129 6.14 2.11 -0.40
CA SER A 129 5.34 2.46 0.77
C SER A 129 5.11 3.98 0.85
N LEU A 130 6.12 4.80 0.53
CA LEU A 130 5.98 6.26 0.49
C LEU A 130 4.96 6.71 -0.57
N LEU A 131 5.02 6.10 -1.77
CA LEU A 131 4.07 6.37 -2.83
C LEU A 131 2.65 5.88 -2.47
N GLU A 132 2.53 4.79 -1.73
CA GLU A 132 1.24 4.32 -1.22
C GLU A 132 0.66 5.27 -0.17
N GLU A 133 1.48 5.79 0.75
CA GLU A 133 1.04 6.81 1.71
C GLU A 133 0.64 8.12 1.00
N TYR A 134 1.38 8.49 -0.05
CA TYR A 134 1.02 9.62 -0.92
C TYR A 134 -0.38 9.43 -1.53
N VAL A 135 -0.65 8.24 -2.07
CA VAL A 135 -1.92 7.97 -2.74
C VAL A 135 -3.05 7.77 -1.75
N PHE A 136 -2.95 6.77 -0.87
CA PHE A 136 -4.07 6.35 -0.06
C PHE A 136 -4.32 7.32 1.11
N ARG A 137 -3.26 7.83 1.75
CA ARG A 137 -3.39 8.60 2.99
C ARG A 137 -3.51 10.06 2.67
N TRP A 138 -2.60 10.61 1.86
CA TRP A 138 -2.75 11.99 1.42
C TRP A 138 -3.92 12.17 0.45
N PHE A 139 -3.88 11.59 -0.75
CA PHE A 139 -4.86 11.93 -1.78
C PHE A 139 -6.25 11.33 -1.51
N ILE A 140 -6.38 10.00 -1.44
CA ILE A 140 -7.68 9.31 -1.34
C ILE A 140 -8.39 9.61 -0.02
N THR A 141 -7.69 9.67 1.12
CA THR A 141 -8.35 10.02 2.40
C THR A 141 -8.84 11.47 2.38
N THR A 142 -8.05 12.42 1.85
CA THR A 142 -8.48 13.83 1.74
C THR A 142 -9.70 13.97 0.81
N LYS A 143 -9.67 13.33 -0.35
CA LYS A 143 -10.82 13.30 -1.28
C LYS A 143 -12.03 12.56 -0.69
N GLY A 144 -11.81 11.52 0.10
CA GLY A 144 -12.86 10.81 0.83
C GLY A 144 -13.55 11.73 1.84
N PHE A 145 -12.78 12.59 2.52
CA PHE A 145 -13.33 13.58 3.44
C PHE A 145 -14.18 14.62 2.69
N GLU A 146 -13.71 15.12 1.54
CA GLU A 146 -14.49 16.04 0.69
C GLU A 146 -15.78 15.39 0.16
N LEU A 147 -15.73 14.11 -0.17
CA LEU A 147 -16.87 13.35 -0.69
C LEU A 147 -17.96 13.15 0.36
N PHE A 148 -17.58 12.74 1.58
CA PHE A 148 -18.53 12.30 2.62
C PHE A 148 -18.75 13.32 3.75
N GLY A 149 -17.82 14.25 3.95
CA GLY A 149 -17.84 15.25 5.03
C GLY A 149 -17.49 14.69 6.42
N GLY A 150 -16.99 13.45 6.52
CA GLY A 150 -16.69 12.80 7.80
C GLY A 150 -15.39 11.99 7.77
N GLU A 151 -14.61 12.10 8.86
CA GLU A 151 -13.30 11.45 8.96
C GLU A 151 -13.40 9.93 8.95
N ALA A 152 -14.40 9.36 9.65
CA ALA A 152 -14.60 7.92 9.72
C ALA A 152 -14.86 7.30 8.34
N GLN A 153 -15.68 7.96 7.51
CA GLN A 153 -15.98 7.51 6.15
C GLN A 153 -14.76 7.64 5.23
N ALA A 154 -13.97 8.71 5.38
CA ALA A 154 -12.73 8.90 4.64
C ALA A 154 -11.68 7.83 4.96
N ILE A 155 -11.50 7.54 6.26
CA ILE A 155 -10.62 6.47 6.76
C ILE A 155 -11.10 5.11 6.22
N ALA A 156 -12.39 4.82 6.34
CA ALA A 156 -12.96 3.56 5.85
C ALA A 156 -12.75 3.39 4.34
N LEU A 157 -13.01 4.44 3.54
CA LEU A 157 -12.79 4.40 2.09
C LEU A 157 -11.33 4.06 1.76
N SER A 158 -10.38 4.82 2.32
CA SER A 158 -8.96 4.63 2.04
C SER A 158 -8.48 3.25 2.47
N ALA A 159 -8.88 2.80 3.67
CA ALA A 159 -8.50 1.50 4.21
C ALA A 159 -9.06 0.34 3.37
N LEU A 160 -10.32 0.44 2.92
CA LEU A 160 -10.95 -0.57 2.05
C LEU A 160 -10.26 -0.63 0.69
N MET A 161 -9.95 0.50 0.07
CA MET A 161 -9.27 0.52 -1.24
C MET A 161 -7.85 -0.04 -1.16
N PHE A 162 -7.10 0.32 -0.12
CA PHE A 162 -5.77 -0.23 0.14
C PHE A 162 -5.83 -1.75 0.37
N THR A 163 -6.78 -2.20 1.18
CA THR A 163 -6.96 -3.63 1.49
C THR A 163 -7.38 -4.41 0.25
N LEU A 164 -8.29 -3.88 -0.57
CA LEU A 164 -8.70 -4.51 -1.82
C LEU A 164 -7.51 -4.72 -2.76
N HIS A 165 -6.67 -3.70 -2.92
CA HIS A 165 -5.45 -3.79 -3.73
C HIS A 165 -4.52 -4.92 -3.24
N HIS A 166 -4.28 -4.99 -1.93
CA HIS A 166 -3.41 -6.01 -1.34
C HIS A 166 -4.03 -7.41 -1.33
N ALA A 167 -5.35 -7.52 -1.15
CA ALA A 167 -6.06 -8.79 -1.22
C ALA A 167 -5.91 -9.43 -2.61
N LEU A 168 -5.96 -8.62 -3.67
CA LEU A 168 -5.69 -9.07 -5.04
C LEU A 168 -4.24 -9.55 -5.18
N ALA A 169 -3.27 -8.76 -4.71
CA ALA A 169 -1.86 -9.15 -4.77
C ALA A 169 -1.61 -10.47 -4.05
N LEU A 170 -2.07 -10.60 -2.79
CA LEU A 170 -1.91 -11.80 -1.98
C LEU A 170 -2.52 -13.04 -2.64
N HIS A 171 -3.76 -12.93 -3.12
CA HIS A 171 -4.44 -14.07 -3.71
C HIS A 171 -3.76 -14.53 -5.01
N LEU A 172 -3.33 -13.58 -5.85
CA LEU A 172 -2.68 -13.89 -7.12
C LEU A 172 -1.25 -14.44 -6.97
N VAL A 173 -0.57 -14.17 -5.85
CA VAL A 173 0.76 -14.74 -5.57
C VAL A 173 0.73 -16.05 -4.77
N GLY A 174 -0.46 -16.61 -4.52
CA GLY A 174 -0.61 -17.98 -3.98
C GLY A 174 -1.28 -18.11 -2.61
N PHE A 175 -1.78 -17.04 -1.99
CA PHE A 175 -2.57 -17.17 -0.77
C PHE A 175 -3.96 -17.76 -1.09
N VAL A 176 -4.36 -18.80 -0.34
CA VAL A 176 -5.72 -19.34 -0.44
C VAL A 176 -6.74 -18.42 0.25
N TRP A 177 -8.02 -18.57 -0.07
CA TRP A 177 -9.09 -17.65 0.35
C TRP A 177 -9.08 -17.28 1.83
N TRP A 178 -8.97 -18.27 2.73
CA TRP A 178 -8.99 -17.99 4.18
C TRP A 178 -7.75 -17.20 4.63
N GLN A 179 -6.59 -17.44 4.02
CA GLN A 179 -5.35 -16.72 4.30
C GLN A 179 -5.45 -15.27 3.80
N THR A 180 -5.97 -15.07 2.58
CA THR A 180 -6.23 -13.74 2.02
C THR A 180 -7.19 -12.96 2.91
N VAL A 181 -8.28 -13.58 3.37
CA VAL A 181 -9.25 -12.93 4.27
C VAL A 181 -8.59 -12.57 5.60
N MET A 182 -7.85 -13.49 6.21
CA MET A 182 -7.16 -13.24 7.49
C MET A 182 -6.15 -12.10 7.36
N ALA A 183 -5.30 -12.13 6.33
CA ALA A 183 -4.35 -11.07 6.05
C ALA A 183 -5.06 -9.73 5.77
N SER A 184 -6.19 -9.76 5.07
CA SER A 184 -7.00 -8.55 4.79
C SER A 184 -7.57 -7.91 6.05
N ILE A 185 -7.91 -8.68 7.10
CA ILE A 185 -8.33 -8.11 8.39
C ILE A 185 -7.19 -7.30 9.02
N GLY A 186 -5.97 -7.84 9.01
CA GLY A 186 -4.78 -7.13 9.48
C GLY A 186 -4.48 -5.87 8.65
N LEU A 187 -4.51 -6.00 7.33
CA LEU A 187 -4.30 -4.89 6.38
C LEU A 187 -5.34 -3.78 6.54
N LEU A 188 -6.61 -4.13 6.74
CA LEU A 188 -7.69 -3.16 6.97
C LEU A 188 -7.45 -2.37 8.26
N GLY A 189 -7.04 -3.06 9.33
CA GLY A 189 -6.67 -2.42 10.60
C GLY A 189 -5.46 -1.49 10.45
N ALA A 190 -4.40 -1.95 9.79
CA ALA A 190 -3.20 -1.16 9.55
C ALA A 190 -3.50 0.09 8.71
N ALA A 191 -4.23 -0.08 7.61
CA ALA A 191 -4.62 1.03 6.73
C ALA A 191 -5.53 2.03 7.45
N ALA A 192 -6.45 1.57 8.30
CA ALA A 192 -7.26 2.46 9.12
C ALA A 192 -6.41 3.26 10.13
N ILE A 193 -5.42 2.63 10.77
CA ILE A 193 -4.47 3.30 11.68
C ILE A 193 -3.66 4.35 10.93
N TRP A 194 -3.12 4.04 9.75
CA TRP A 194 -2.35 5.00 8.96
C TRP A 194 -3.21 6.17 8.47
N SER A 195 -4.44 5.93 8.01
CA SER A 195 -5.38 7.00 7.68
C SER A 195 -5.75 7.85 8.90
N TRP A 196 -5.90 7.25 10.08
CA TRP A 196 -6.12 7.99 11.33
C TRP A 196 -4.91 8.86 11.71
N LEU A 197 -3.68 8.31 11.63
CA LEU A 197 -2.45 9.07 11.85
C LEU A 197 -2.35 10.25 10.89
N TYR A 198 -2.70 10.04 9.62
CA TYR A 198 -2.73 11.11 8.62
C TYR A 198 -3.75 12.19 8.97
N MET A 199 -4.97 11.83 9.38
CA MET A 199 -5.97 12.82 9.78
C MET A 199 -5.52 13.64 11.00
N ARG A 200 -4.77 13.02 11.92
CA ARG A 200 -4.27 13.67 13.14
C ARG A 200 -3.06 14.59 12.91
N HIS A 201 -2.08 14.15 12.11
CA HIS A 201 -0.81 14.87 11.94
C HIS A 201 -0.67 15.56 10.58
N ARG A 202 -1.57 15.27 9.63
CA ARG A 202 -1.57 15.80 8.25
C ARG A 202 -0.22 15.66 7.54
N SER A 203 0.48 14.57 7.84
CA SER A 203 1.82 14.28 7.34
C SER A 203 1.92 12.81 6.91
N ILE A 204 2.28 12.60 5.64
CA ILE A 204 2.53 11.25 5.12
C ILE A 204 3.78 10.62 5.75
N TRP A 205 4.73 11.42 6.24
CA TRP A 205 5.95 10.91 6.87
C TRP A 205 5.69 10.15 8.16
N VAL A 206 4.67 10.57 8.93
CA VAL A 206 4.23 9.85 10.13
C VAL A 206 3.70 8.46 9.78
N CYS A 207 2.87 8.40 8.73
CA CYS A 207 2.27 7.15 8.26
C CYS A 207 3.32 6.25 7.61
N TRP A 208 4.20 6.83 6.80
CA TRP A 208 5.29 6.14 6.11
C TRP A 208 6.28 5.51 7.10
N LEU A 209 6.63 6.19 8.19
CA LEU A 209 7.49 5.59 9.21
C LEU A 209 6.84 4.33 9.80
N SER A 210 5.56 4.40 10.15
CA SER A 210 4.80 3.26 10.66
C SER A 210 4.74 2.12 9.64
N HIS A 211 4.44 2.45 8.38
CA HIS A 211 4.33 1.51 7.27
C HIS A 211 5.68 0.83 6.98
N ALA A 212 6.76 1.59 6.82
CA ALA A 212 8.08 1.06 6.53
C ALA A 212 8.60 0.12 7.63
N ILE A 213 8.27 0.38 8.91
CA ILE A 213 8.59 -0.54 10.02
C ILE A 213 7.87 -1.89 9.82
N CYS A 214 6.58 -1.86 9.47
CA CYS A 214 5.83 -3.09 9.17
C CYS A 214 6.41 -3.82 7.94
N ASP A 215 6.76 -3.09 6.88
CA ASP A 215 7.31 -3.69 5.66
C ASP A 215 8.65 -4.38 5.92
N VAL A 216 9.52 -3.83 6.77
CA VAL A 216 10.76 -4.50 7.17
C VAL A 216 10.47 -5.90 7.71
N VAL A 217 9.43 -6.05 8.53
CA VAL A 217 9.01 -7.36 9.05
C VAL A 217 8.43 -8.24 7.95
N VAL A 218 7.52 -7.72 7.13
CA VAL A 218 6.88 -8.50 6.05
C VAL A 218 7.91 -9.03 5.06
N PHE A 219 8.84 -8.20 4.60
CA PHE A 219 9.91 -8.62 3.69
C PHE A 219 10.97 -9.49 4.36
N TYR A 220 11.20 -9.34 5.66
CA TYR A 220 12.04 -10.29 6.39
C TYR A 220 11.39 -11.69 6.44
N LEU A 221 10.09 -11.77 6.73
CA LEU A 221 9.36 -13.04 6.75
C LEU A 221 9.26 -13.66 5.35
N GLY A 222 9.04 -12.85 4.32
CA GLY A 222 9.10 -13.31 2.93
C GLY A 222 10.48 -13.84 2.55
N TYR A 223 11.57 -13.23 3.04
CA TYR A 223 12.92 -13.76 2.85
C TYR A 223 13.07 -15.14 3.49
N LEU A 224 12.58 -15.32 4.73
CA LEU A 224 12.63 -16.62 5.40
C LEU A 224 11.88 -17.68 4.58
N LEU A 225 10.66 -17.36 4.14
CA LEU A 225 9.82 -18.27 3.36
C LEU A 225 10.45 -18.71 2.03
N LEU A 226 11.18 -17.82 1.35
CA LEU A 226 11.73 -18.09 0.02
C LEU A 226 13.12 -18.73 0.04
N PHE A 227 13.88 -18.54 1.11
CA PHE A 227 15.32 -18.82 1.11
C PHE A 227 15.84 -19.66 2.27
N THR A 228 14.96 -20.10 3.18
CA THR A 228 15.29 -20.91 4.36
C THR A 228 14.45 -22.17 4.37
#